data_AF-T1HEH7-F1
#
_entry.id   AF-T1HEH7-F1
#
_cell.length_a   1.000
_cell.length_b   1.000
_cell.length_c   1.000
_cell.angle_alpha   90.00
_cell.angle_beta   90.00
_cell.angle_gamma   90.00
#
_symmetry.space_group_name_H-M   'P 1'
#
loop_
_entity.id
_entity.type
_entity.pdbx_description
1 polymer ?
#
loop_
_entity_poly.entity_id
_entity_poly.type
_entity_poly.pdbx_seq_one_letter_code
_entity_poly.pdbx_strand_id
1 'polypeptide(L)'
;VLSKYYGIEIAVVDTANSVINRFGEDQNYDYRMFLIYDGIHYDPLYRESLQADGQIQTLFLKSNEKVLFEAEELAKEAKSSKQFTDVNRFSLRCLVCRKELTGQSEAQEHAVSTGHTNFGEIAS
;
A
#
# COMPACT_ATOMS: atom_id res chain seq x y z
N VAL A 1 14.90 -7.94 -7.49
CA VAL A 1 14.95 -8.61 -8.81
C VAL A 1 14.51 -7.68 -9.94
N LEU A 2 13.27 -7.19 -9.92
CA LEU A 2 12.73 -6.35 -11.01
C LEU A 2 13.46 -5.03 -11.23
N SER A 3 13.81 -4.30 -10.16
CA SER A 3 14.64 -3.07 -10.26
C SER A 3 15.95 -3.33 -11.02
N LYS A 4 16.67 -4.41 -10.69
CA LYS A 4 17.89 -4.81 -11.39
C LYS A 4 17.65 -5.21 -12.85
N TYR A 5 16.57 -5.93 -13.12
CA TYR A 5 16.23 -6.39 -14.47
C TYR A 5 15.91 -5.22 -15.41
N TYR A 6 15.16 -4.24 -14.93
CA TYR A 6 14.78 -3.06 -15.72
C TYR A 6 15.80 -1.92 -15.67
N GLY A 7 16.78 -1.98 -14.75
CA GLY A 7 17.77 -0.92 -14.58
C GLY A 7 17.17 0.39 -14.07
N ILE A 8 16.14 0.29 -13.22
CA ILE A 8 15.44 1.44 -12.64
C ILE A 8 15.33 1.30 -11.13
N GLU A 9 15.31 2.44 -10.43
CA GLU A 9 14.91 2.48 -9.03
C GLU A 9 13.38 2.28 -8.93
N ILE A 10 12.94 1.45 -8.01
CA ILE A 10 11.52 1.27 -7.70
C ILE A 10 11.29 1.80 -6.29
N ALA A 11 10.59 2.93 -6.17
CA ALA A 11 10.23 3.54 -4.89
C ALA A 11 8.81 3.11 -4.51
N VAL A 12 8.66 2.35 -3.43
CA VAL A 12 7.36 1.87 -2.94
C VAL A 12 6.94 2.71 -1.75
N VAL A 13 5.84 3.44 -1.91
CA VAL A 13 5.16 4.18 -0.85
C VAL A 13 4.37 3.19 0.00
N ASP A 14 4.91 2.85 1.16
CA ASP A 14 4.22 2.03 2.16
C ASP A 14 3.35 2.95 3.01
N THR A 15 2.05 2.86 2.76
CA THR A 15 1.08 3.75 3.36
C THR A 15 0.74 3.39 4.81
N ALA A 16 0.80 2.10 5.16
CA ALA A 16 0.57 1.60 6.51
C ALA A 16 1.65 2.10 7.49
N ASN A 17 2.91 2.05 7.04
CA ASN A 17 4.06 2.49 7.84
C ASN A 17 4.43 3.96 7.61
N SER A 18 3.93 4.57 6.52
CA SER A 18 4.27 5.93 6.08
C SER A 18 5.75 6.11 5.82
N VAL A 19 6.34 5.14 5.12
CA VAL A 19 7.74 5.13 4.70
C VAL A 19 7.84 4.85 3.21
N ILE A 20 8.95 5.24 2.58
CA ILE A 20 9.25 4.88 1.19
C ILE A 20 10.38 3.86 1.17
N ASN A 21 10.09 2.67 0.65
CA ASN A 21 11.08 1.62 0.43
C ASN A 21 11.68 1.75 -0.97
N ARG A 22 12.97 2.07 -1.07
CA ARG A 22 13.67 2.28 -2.34
C ARG A 22 14.48 1.05 -2.73
N PHE A 23 14.08 0.40 -3.81
CA PHE A 23 14.80 -0.74 -4.38
C PHE A 23 15.71 -0.27 -5.50
N GLY A 24 17.01 -0.56 -5.38
CA GLY A 24 18.03 -0.10 -6.33
C GLY A 24 18.54 1.32 -6.06
N GLU A 25 18.35 1.84 -4.85
CA GLU A 25 18.80 3.17 -4.45
C GLU A 25 20.33 3.33 -4.51
N ASP A 26 21.05 2.30 -4.10
CA ASP A 26 22.51 2.23 -4.13
C ASP A 26 23.07 1.97 -5.54
N GLN A 27 22.18 1.71 -6.51
CA GLN A 27 22.54 1.55 -7.89
C GLN A 27 22.53 2.91 -8.59
N ASN A 28 23.45 3.10 -9.54
CA ASN A 28 23.57 4.33 -10.31
C ASN A 28 22.57 4.36 -11.49
N TYR A 29 21.29 4.10 -11.20
CA TYR A 29 20.21 4.19 -12.19
C TYR A 29 19.79 5.64 -12.39
N ASP A 30 19.45 5.99 -13.63
CA ASP A 30 19.03 7.35 -13.99
C ASP A 30 17.55 7.61 -13.69
N TYR A 31 16.74 6.55 -13.63
CA TYR A 31 15.29 6.63 -13.54
C TYR A 31 14.72 5.95 -12.30
N ARG A 32 13.60 6.49 -11.82
CA ARG A 32 12.77 5.99 -10.73
C ARG A 32 11.32 5.84 -11.20
N MET A 33 10.66 4.77 -10.78
CA MET A 33 9.20 4.64 -10.82
C MET A 33 8.65 4.54 -9.40
N PHE A 34 7.35 4.79 -9.26
CA PHE A 34 6.67 4.76 -7.97
C PHE A 34 5.54 3.73 -7.96
N LEU A 35 5.41 3.03 -6.84
CA LEU A 35 4.28 2.18 -6.51
C LEU A 35 3.72 2.63 -5.16
N ILE A 36 2.44 2.39 -4.92
CA ILE A 36 1.81 2.51 -3.60
C ILE A 36 1.44 1.12 -3.10
N TYR A 37 1.63 0.90 -1.79
CA TYR A 37 1.34 -0.35 -1.11
C TYR A 37 0.51 -0.10 0.15
N ASP A 38 -0.58 -0.84 0.29
CA ASP A 38 -1.54 -0.72 1.41
C ASP A 38 -1.43 -1.85 2.45
N GLY A 39 -0.53 -2.82 2.23
CA GLY A 39 -0.41 -4.02 3.05
C GLY A 39 -0.85 -5.31 2.35
N ILE A 40 -1.58 -5.21 1.24
CA ILE A 40 -2.08 -6.36 0.47
C ILE A 40 -2.04 -6.16 -1.06
N HIS A 41 -2.11 -4.92 -1.53
CA HIS A 41 -2.16 -4.55 -2.95
C HIS A 41 -1.06 -3.56 -3.32
N TYR A 42 -0.62 -3.66 -4.58
CA TYR A 42 0.30 -2.72 -5.20
C TYR A 42 -0.39 -2.04 -6.38
N ASP A 43 -0.40 -0.71 -6.37
CA ASP A 43 -0.88 0.10 -7.48
C ASP A 43 0.23 1.01 -8.04
N PRO A 44 0.26 1.26 -9.36
CA PRO A 44 1.22 2.18 -9.96
C PRO A 44 0.87 3.63 -9.63
N LEU A 45 1.87 4.42 -9.23
CA LEU A 45 1.73 5.87 -9.14
C LEU A 45 2.29 6.52 -10.41
N TYR A 46 1.49 7.42 -10.98
CA TYR A 46 1.83 8.17 -12.17
C TYR A 46 1.41 9.62 -12.03
N ARG A 47 2.06 10.50 -12.78
CA ARG A 47 1.68 11.91 -12.86
C ARG A 47 0.90 12.15 -14.13
N GLU A 48 -0.31 12.66 -13.98
CA GLU A 48 -1.11 13.19 -15.08
C GLU A 48 -0.79 14.67 -15.29
N SER A 49 -0.70 15.09 -16.55
CA SER A 49 -0.51 16.51 -16.88
C SER A 49 -1.86 17.21 -16.90
N LEU A 50 -1.90 18.44 -16.37
CA LEU A 50 -3.11 19.28 -16.35
C LEU A 50 -3.49 19.85 -17.74
N GLN A 51 -2.68 19.59 -18.76
CA GLN A 51 -2.93 20.02 -20.13
C GLN A 51 -3.84 19.00 -20.84
N ALA A 52 -4.72 19.47 -21.72
CA ALA A 52 -5.71 18.63 -22.40
C ALA A 52 -5.12 17.52 -23.30
N ASP A 53 -3.86 17.68 -23.71
CA ASP A 53 -3.04 16.75 -24.49
C ASP A 53 -1.89 16.13 -23.66
N GLY A 54 -1.95 16.32 -22.34
CA GLY A 54 -0.92 15.93 -21.41
C GLY A 54 -0.67 14.42 -21.38
N GLN A 55 0.60 14.01 -21.53
CA GLN A 55 0.98 12.60 -21.40
C GLN A 55 1.09 12.19 -19.92
N ILE A 56 0.67 10.95 -19.64
CA ILE A 56 0.89 10.30 -18.35
C ILE A 56 2.38 9.99 -18.20
N GLN A 57 2.97 10.42 -17.08
CA GLN A 57 4.36 10.15 -16.73
C GLN A 57 4.43 9.09 -15.62
N THR A 58 5.06 7.95 -15.94
CA THR A 58 5.29 6.83 -15.00
C THR A 58 6.76 6.70 -14.59
N LEU A 59 7.67 7.32 -15.34
CA LEU A 59 9.12 7.30 -15.11
C LEU A 59 9.64 8.72 -14.88
N PHE A 60 10.46 8.85 -13.84
CA PHE A 60 11.02 10.12 -13.38
C PHE A 60 12.52 10.01 -13.28
N LEU A 61 13.24 11.11 -13.51
CA LEU A 61 14.68 11.14 -13.24
C LEU A 61 14.91 10.95 -11.74
N LYS A 62 15.84 10.06 -11.37
CA LYS A 62 16.20 9.81 -9.96
C LYS A 62 16.67 11.07 -9.26
N SER A 63 17.36 11.95 -9.98
CA SER A 63 17.83 13.26 -9.50
C SER A 63 16.72 14.26 -9.19
N ASN A 64 15.47 13.98 -9.61
CA ASN A 64 14.33 14.83 -9.33
C ASN A 64 13.74 14.51 -7.95
N GLU A 65 14.39 15.04 -6.92
CA GLU A 65 13.96 14.89 -5.51
C GLU A 65 12.56 15.46 -5.24
N LYS A 66 12.08 16.41 -6.06
CA LYS A 66 10.73 16.96 -5.92
C LYS A 66 9.65 15.88 -6.08
N VAL A 67 9.85 14.94 -7.02
CA VAL A 67 8.88 13.84 -7.22
C VAL A 67 8.87 12.89 -6.02
N LEU A 68 10.02 12.69 -5.37
CA LEU A 68 10.11 11.89 -4.15
C LEU A 68 9.32 12.55 -3.02
N PHE A 69 9.52 13.86 -2.83
CA PHE A 69 8.78 14.64 -1.83
C PHE A 69 7.26 14.59 -2.07
N GLU A 70 6.80 14.73 -3.32
CA GLU A 70 5.37 14.60 -3.64
C GLU A 70 4.83 13.19 -3.30
N ALA A 71 5.61 12.13 -3.52
CA ALA A 71 5.23 10.78 -3.12
C ALA A 71 5.20 10.58 -1.60
N GLU A 72 6.08 11.26 -0.84
CA GLU A 72 6.04 11.27 0.62
C GLU A 72 4.79 11.96 1.15
N GLU A 73 4.36 13.07 0.52
CA GLU A 73 3.11 13.74 0.87
C GLU A 73 1.90 12.84 0.61
N LEU A 74 1.86 12.14 -0.53
CA LEU A 74 0.82 11.13 -0.80
C LEU A 74 0.77 10.05 0.29
N ALA A 75 1.92 9.60 0.79
CA ALA A 75 2.00 8.64 1.89
C ALA A 75 1.34 9.17 3.17
N LYS A 76 1.61 10.45 3.50
CA LYS A 76 1.06 11.12 4.69
C LYS A 76 -0.44 11.36 4.55
N GLU A 77 -0.88 11.80 3.38
CA GLU A 77 -2.29 12.01 3.08
C GLU A 77 -3.08 10.71 3.17
N ALA A 78 -2.60 9.64 2.51
CA ALA A 78 -3.16 8.31 2.66
C ALA A 78 -3.22 7.91 4.14
N LYS A 79 -2.14 8.12 4.90
CA LYS A 79 -2.09 7.81 6.35
C LYS A 79 -3.25 8.48 7.09
N SER A 80 -3.45 9.76 6.81
CA SER A 80 -4.43 10.62 7.48
C SER A 80 -5.88 10.32 7.07
N SER A 81 -6.12 9.90 5.83
CA SER A 81 -7.45 9.64 5.30
C SER A 81 -8.05 8.32 5.80
N LYS A 82 -7.26 7.49 6.52
CA LYS A 82 -7.63 6.14 6.99
C LYS A 82 -8.19 5.24 5.87
N GLN A 83 -7.89 5.53 4.61
CA GLN A 83 -8.27 4.69 3.47
C GLN A 83 -7.41 3.42 3.38
N PHE A 84 -7.10 2.80 4.52
CA PHE A 84 -6.47 1.50 4.56
C PHE A 84 -7.51 0.48 4.96
N THR A 85 -7.66 -0.52 4.11
CA THR A 85 -8.14 -1.81 4.55
C THR A 85 -7.05 -2.43 5.42
N ASP A 86 -6.93 -1.98 6.67
CA ASP A 86 -6.07 -2.64 7.67
C ASP A 86 -6.71 -4.01 7.96
N VAL A 87 -6.32 -5.00 7.15
CA VAL A 87 -6.73 -6.40 7.29
C VAL A 87 -6.32 -6.99 8.65
N ASN A 88 -5.50 -6.28 9.45
CA ASN A 88 -5.17 -6.69 10.80
C ASN A 88 -6.06 -6.06 11.87
N ARG A 89 -6.91 -5.08 11.52
CA ARG A 89 -7.75 -4.34 12.48
C ARG A 89 -9.22 -4.23 12.13
N PHE A 90 -9.69 -4.89 11.07
CA PHE A 90 -11.14 -4.93 10.82
C PHE A 90 -11.86 -5.74 11.91
N SER A 91 -13.00 -5.21 12.33
CA SER A 91 -13.87 -5.86 13.29
C SER A 91 -14.71 -6.90 12.57
N LEU A 92 -14.61 -8.14 13.03
CA LEU A 92 -15.38 -9.28 12.58
C LEU A 92 -16.39 -9.65 13.66
N ARG A 93 -17.53 -10.21 13.24
CA ARG A 93 -18.45 -10.91 14.12
C ARG A 93 -18.66 -12.31 13.61
N CYS A 94 -18.43 -13.30 14.48
CA CYS A 94 -18.84 -14.67 14.20
C CYS A 94 -20.37 -14.72 14.11
N LEU A 95 -20.91 -15.14 12.97
CA LEU A 95 -22.35 -15.18 12.75
C LEU A 95 -23.03 -16.38 13.44
N VAL A 96 -22.25 -17.31 14.00
CA VAL A 96 -22.74 -18.47 14.75
C VAL A 96 -22.90 -18.13 16.23
N CYS A 97 -21.85 -17.63 16.88
CA CYS A 97 -21.85 -17.37 18.32
C CYS A 97 -21.83 -15.88 18.70
N ARG A 98 -21.91 -14.98 17.71
CA ARG A 98 -21.97 -13.52 17.87
C ARG A 98 -20.74 -12.87 18.53
N LYS A 99 -19.65 -13.63 18.74
CA LYS A 99 -18.39 -13.11 19.27
C LYS A 99 -17.78 -12.11 18.30
N GLU A 100 -17.40 -10.95 18.82
CA GLU A 100 -16.63 -9.94 18.10
C GLU A 100 -15.14 -10.31 18.14
N LEU A 101 -14.47 -10.13 17.02
CA LEU A 101 -13.10 -10.57 16.75
C LEU A 101 -12.39 -9.44 16.01
N THR A 102 -11.11 -9.25 16.27
CA THR A 102 -10.30 -8.21 15.61
C THR A 102 -9.26 -8.86 14.69
N GLY A 103 -9.39 -8.60 13.40
CA GLY A 103 -8.47 -9.06 12.37
C GLY A 103 -8.49 -10.57 12.11
N GLN A 104 -7.63 -11.00 11.19
CA GLN A 104 -7.56 -12.38 10.73
C GLN A 104 -7.09 -13.36 11.81
N SER A 105 -6.15 -12.96 12.67
CA SER A 105 -5.55 -13.86 13.68
C SER A 105 -6.59 -14.37 14.68
N GLU A 106 -7.41 -13.47 15.24
CA GLU A 106 -8.47 -13.86 16.17
C GLU A 106 -9.56 -14.70 15.49
N ALA A 107 -9.89 -14.40 14.22
CA ALA A 107 -10.84 -15.19 13.46
C ALA A 107 -10.35 -16.62 13.22
N GLN A 108 -9.06 -16.79 12.93
CA GLN A 108 -8.46 -18.10 12.73
C GLN A 108 -8.40 -18.90 14.05
N GLU A 109 -7.99 -18.29 15.15
CA GLU A 109 -8.00 -18.93 16.47
C GLU A 109 -9.43 -19.31 16.90
N HIS A 110 -10.40 -18.44 16.63
CA HIS A 110 -11.81 -18.71 16.90
C HIS A 110 -12.32 -19.90 16.07
N ALA A 111 -11.99 -19.96 14.78
CA ALA A 111 -12.37 -21.08 13.92
C ALA A 111 -11.75 -22.40 14.38
N VAL A 112 -10.48 -22.39 14.79
CA VAL A 112 -9.79 -23.60 15.28
C VAL A 112 -10.36 -24.06 16.61
N SER A 113 -10.63 -23.15 17.54
CA SER A 113 -11.11 -23.48 18.89
C SER A 113 -12.60 -23.85 18.94
N THR A 114 -13.42 -23.28 18.05
CA THR A 114 -14.89 -23.45 18.10
C THR A 114 -15.48 -24.20 16.91
N GLY A 115 -14.73 -24.37 15.83
CA GLY A 115 -15.23 -24.91 14.56
C GLY A 115 -16.08 -23.93 13.75
N HIS A 116 -16.25 -22.68 14.20
CA HIS A 116 -17.04 -21.69 13.49
C HIS A 116 -16.24 -21.04 12.36
N THR A 117 -16.73 -21.13 11.12
CA THR A 117 -16.09 -20.54 9.93
C THR A 117 -16.91 -19.42 9.28
N ASN A 118 -18.08 -19.08 9.84
CA ASN A 118 -18.96 -18.05 9.30
C ASN A 118 -18.74 -16.71 10.03
N PHE A 119 -18.09 -15.77 9.35
CA PHE A 119 -17.74 -14.45 9.87
C PHE A 119 -18.32 -13.35 8.96
N GLY A 120 -18.81 -12.28 9.56
CA GLY A 120 -19.20 -11.06 8.86
C GLY A 120 -18.40 -9.87 9.35
N GLU A 121 -17.97 -9.01 8.45
CA GLU A 121 -17.34 -7.74 8.79
C GLU A 121 -18.37 -6.80 9.40
N ILE A 122 -18.00 -6.10 10.47
CA ILE A 122 -18.81 -5.06 11.10
C ILE A 122 -18.05 -3.73 11.02
N ALA A 123 -18.67 -2.73 10.41
CA ALA A 123 -18.17 -1.37 10.47
C ALA A 123 -18.22 -0.90 11.94
N SER A 124 -17.09 -0.39 12.44
CA SER A 124 -16.98 0.20 13.78
C SER A 124 -17.29 1.69 13.73
#